data_AF-A0A9J7B0E8-F1
#
_entry.id   AF-A0A9J7B0E8-F1
#
_cell.length_a   1.000
_cell.length_b   1.000
_cell.length_c   1.000
_cell.angle_alpha   90.00
_cell.angle_beta   90.00
_cell.angle_gamma   90.00
#
_symmetry.space_group_name_H-M   'P 1'
#
loop_
_entity.id
_entity.type
_entity.pdbx_description
1 polymer ?
#
loop_
_entity_poly.entity_id
_entity_poly.type
_entity_poly.pdbx_seq_one_letter_code
_entity_poly.pdbx_strand_id
1 'polypeptide(L)'
;MILKLFTSHPQSVGESYWQHFGFATSTGAAMMLGGLACIAHGLFPFLFTRTGSKTIARLYERMSAGARHKVMAANHAELGQQPAE
;
A
#
# COMPACT_ATOMS: atom_id res chain seq x y z
N MET A 1 -14.01 18.36 -16.23
CA MET A 1 -14.55 17.67 -15.04
C MET A 1 -13.71 16.47 -14.61
N ILE A 2 -13.16 15.65 -15.52
CA ILE A 2 -12.28 14.50 -15.19
C ILE A 2 -10.94 14.89 -14.55
N LEU A 3 -10.29 15.95 -15.02
CA LEU A 3 -8.98 16.39 -14.50
C LEU A 3 -9.01 16.74 -13.00
N LYS A 4 -10.15 17.18 -12.47
CA LYS A 4 -10.30 17.47 -11.03
C LYS A 4 -10.20 16.21 -10.18
N LEU A 5 -10.69 15.06 -10.63
CA LEU A 5 -10.55 13.82 -9.85
C LEU A 5 -9.07 13.42 -9.69
N PHE A 6 -8.27 13.64 -10.73
CA PHE A 6 -6.84 13.32 -10.72
C PHE A 6 -5.99 14.34 -9.97
N THR A 7 -6.47 15.58 -9.74
CA THR A 7 -5.71 16.62 -9.03
C THR A 7 -6.19 16.88 -7.60
N SER A 8 -7.48 16.69 -7.31
CA SER A 8 -8.06 16.94 -5.99
C SER A 8 -7.54 15.98 -4.92
N HIS A 9 -7.36 14.69 -5.25
CA HIS A 9 -6.84 13.70 -4.30
C HIS A 9 -5.33 13.86 -4.01
N PRO A 10 -4.44 14.06 -5.01
CA PRO A 10 -3.04 14.40 -4.71
C PRO A 10 -2.90 15.71 -3.93
N GLN A 11 -3.69 16.74 -4.24
CA GLN A 11 -3.66 18.01 -3.51
C GLN A 11 -4.12 17.85 -2.05
N SER A 12 -5.09 16.97 -1.74
CA SER A 12 -5.52 16.76 -0.35
C SER A 12 -4.45 16.09 0.53
N VAL A 13 -3.47 15.44 -0.09
CA VAL A 13 -2.30 14.85 0.61
C VAL A 13 -1.01 15.64 0.40
N GLY A 14 -1.08 16.81 -0.24
CA GLY A 14 0.07 17.70 -0.45
C GLY A 14 1.08 17.20 -1.51
N GLU A 15 0.66 16.32 -2.43
CA GLU A 15 1.51 15.73 -3.46
C GLU A 15 1.16 16.24 -4.86
N SER A 16 2.18 16.37 -5.72
CA SER A 16 1.92 16.55 -7.16
C SER A 16 1.35 15.25 -7.76
N TYR A 17 0.57 15.37 -8.83
CA TYR A 17 0.00 14.22 -9.53
C TYR A 17 1.05 13.14 -9.85
N TRP A 18 2.22 13.52 -10.37
CA TRP A 18 3.28 12.59 -10.74
C TRP A 18 3.93 11.90 -9.55
N GLN A 19 4.11 12.61 -8.42
CA GLN A 19 4.60 12.01 -7.18
C GLN A 19 3.59 10.99 -6.65
N HIS A 20 2.31 11.34 -6.65
CA HIS A 20 1.25 10.47 -6.17
C HIS A 20 1.08 9.25 -7.09
N PHE A 21 1.04 9.47 -8.40
CA PHE A 21 0.90 8.42 -9.40
C PHE A 21 2.06 7.43 -9.35
N GLY A 22 3.31 7.89 -9.34
CA GLY A 22 4.48 7.02 -9.25
C GLY A 22 4.52 6.22 -7.94
N PHE A 23 4.15 6.85 -6.83
CA PHE A 23 4.05 6.15 -5.55
C PHE A 23 2.94 5.09 -5.56
N ALA A 24 1.73 5.46 -5.97
CA ALA A 24 0.57 4.56 -5.99
C ALA A 24 0.81 3.37 -6.93
N THR A 25 1.28 3.61 -8.15
CA THR A 25 1.57 2.55 -9.13
C THR A 25 2.70 1.63 -8.69
N SER A 26 3.81 2.16 -8.16
CA SER A 26 4.91 1.32 -7.64
C SER A 26 4.51 0.48 -6.42
N THR A 27 3.61 1.01 -5.59
CA THR A 27 3.04 0.30 -4.45
C THR A 27 2.11 -0.82 -4.93
N GLY A 28 1.19 -0.52 -5.85
CA GLY A 28 0.28 -1.50 -6.43
C GLY A 28 1.02 -2.63 -7.13
N ALA A 29 2.05 -2.32 -7.93
CA ALA A 29 2.88 -3.33 -8.58
C ALA A 29 3.57 -4.26 -7.56
N ALA A 30 4.11 -3.71 -6.47
CA ALA A 30 4.70 -4.52 -5.40
C ALA A 30 3.65 -5.38 -4.69
N MET A 31 2.43 -4.88 -4.45
CA MET A 31 1.34 -5.67 -3.88
C MET A 31 0.95 -6.85 -4.79
N MET A 32 0.84 -6.62 -6.10
CA MET A 32 0.52 -7.68 -7.06
C MET A 32 1.59 -8.76 -7.06
N LEU A 33 2.87 -8.38 -7.15
CA LEU A 33 3.99 -9.34 -7.15
C LEU A 33 4.11 -10.08 -5.81
N GLY A 34 3.96 -9.38 -4.69
CA GLY A 34 3.95 -9.99 -3.36
C GLY A 34 2.79 -10.96 -3.16
N GLY A 35 1.60 -10.61 -3.66
CA GLY A 35 0.42 -11.48 -3.66
C GLY A 35 0.61 -12.73 -4.51
N LEU A 36 1.12 -12.58 -5.74
CA LEU A 36 1.49 -13.72 -6.60
C LEU A 36 2.51 -14.64 -5.91
N ALA A 37 3.51 -14.05 -5.23
CA ALA A 37 4.48 -14.82 -4.48
C ALA A 37 3.86 -15.60 -3.31
N CYS A 38 2.89 -15.01 -2.59
CA CYS A 38 2.13 -15.72 -1.54
C CYS A 38 1.30 -16.87 -2.10
N ILE A 39 0.61 -16.67 -3.22
CA ILE A 39 -0.20 -17.71 -3.88
C ILE A 39 0.72 -18.86 -4.32
N ALA A 40 1.82 -18.53 -4.98
CA ALA A 40 2.81 -19.52 -5.41
C ALA A 40 3.43 -20.27 -4.22
N HIS A 41 3.68 -19.60 -3.09
CA HIS A 41 4.12 -20.22 -1.85
C HIS A 41 3.05 -21.16 -1.25
N GLY A 42 1.78 -20.78 -1.28
CA GLY A 42 0.67 -21.62 -0.82
C GLY A 42 0.51 -22.91 -1.65
N LEU A 43 0.82 -22.84 -2.95
CA LEU A 43 0.85 -24.03 -3.84
C LEU A 43 2.15 -24.84 -3.68
N PHE A 44 3.27 -24.15 -3.53
CA PHE A 44 4.61 -24.73 -3.44
C PHE A 44 5.34 -24.16 -2.22
N PRO A 45 5.28 -24.84 -1.06
CA PRO A 45 5.73 -24.28 0.23
C PRO A 45 7.25 -23.99 0.30
N PHE A 46 8.03 -24.47 -0.65
CA PHE A 46 9.45 -24.17 -0.77
C PHE A 46 9.75 -22.91 -1.61
N LEU A 47 8.78 -22.40 -2.38
CA LEU A 47 8.96 -21.23 -3.23
C LEU A 47 8.59 -19.95 -2.48
N PHE A 48 9.36 -18.87 -2.68
CA PHE A 48 9.08 -17.53 -2.15
C PHE A 48 8.78 -17.43 -0.64
N THR A 49 9.38 -18.30 0.17
CA THR A 49 9.11 -18.48 1.61
C THR A 49 9.07 -17.21 2.46
N ARG A 50 9.77 -16.15 2.06
CA ARG A 50 9.78 -14.85 2.76
C ARG A 50 9.39 -13.67 1.87
N THR A 51 9.11 -13.89 0.59
CA THR A 51 8.90 -12.80 -0.38
C THR A 51 7.64 -12.01 -0.03
N GLY A 52 6.54 -12.72 0.26
CA GLY A 52 5.26 -12.10 0.61
C GLY A 52 5.38 -11.23 1.87
N SER A 53 5.83 -11.82 2.97
CA SER A 53 5.99 -11.11 4.25
C SER A 53 6.96 -9.94 4.17
N LYS A 54 8.10 -10.10 3.48
CA LYS A 54 9.06 -9.00 3.26
C LYS A 54 8.45 -7.87 2.43
N THR A 55 7.63 -8.21 1.45
CA THR A 55 6.94 -7.20 0.61
C THR A 55 5.97 -6.40 1.45
N ILE A 56 5.15 -7.06 2.27
CA ILE A 56 4.21 -6.38 3.18
C ILE A 56 4.96 -5.47 4.16
N ALA A 57 6.01 -5.96 4.82
CA ALA A 57 6.81 -5.16 5.76
C ALA A 57 7.40 -3.90 5.09
N ARG A 58 7.97 -4.05 3.89
CA ARG A 58 8.53 -2.93 3.12
C ARG A 58 7.46 -1.93 2.69
N LEU A 59 6.28 -2.41 2.29
CA LEU A 59 5.16 -1.53 1.92
C LEU A 59 4.66 -0.76 3.14
N TYR A 60 4.53 -1.43 4.28
CA TYR A 60 4.13 -0.81 5.53
C TYR A 60 5.10 0.29 5.97
N GLU A 61 6.41 0.03 5.94
CA GLU A 61 7.44 1.03 6.23
C GLU A 61 7.35 2.22 5.27
N ARG A 62 7.19 1.98 3.97
CA ARG A 62 7.08 3.03 2.94
C ARG A 62 5.86 3.93 3.15
N MET A 63 4.74 3.38 3.63
CA MET A 63 3.51 4.15 3.87
C MET A 63 3.50 4.82 5.25
N SER A 64 4.17 4.22 6.23
CA SER A 64 4.25 4.75 7.60
C SER A 64 5.29 5.88 7.73
N ALA A 65 6.16 6.06 6.73
CA ALA A 65 7.15 7.12 6.68
C ALA A 65 6.61 8.42 6.05
N GLY A 66 7.07 9.57 6.57
CA GLY A 66 6.86 10.88 5.97
C GLY A 66 5.40 11.36 5.97
N ALA A 67 5.01 12.10 4.93
CA ALA A 67 3.70 12.77 4.83
C ALA A 67 2.48 11.83 4.90
N ARG A 68 2.68 10.53 4.62
CA ARG A 68 1.62 9.50 4.59
C ARG A 68 1.37 8.84 5.95
N HIS A 69 2.20 9.12 6.95
CA HIS A 69 2.04 8.64 8.32
C HIS A 69 0.65 8.95 8.90
N LYS A 70 0.12 10.15 8.63
CA LYS A 70 -1.21 10.57 9.11
C LYS A 70 -2.35 9.71 8.54
N VAL A 71 -2.25 9.32 7.27
CA VAL A 71 -3.23 8.45 6.61
C VAL A 71 -3.15 7.04 7.21
N MET A 72 -1.93 6.53 7.44
CA MET A 72 -1.78 5.21 8.07
C MET A 72 -2.28 5.19 9.52
N ALA A 73 -2.04 6.25 10.29
CA ALA A 73 -2.55 6.37 11.65
C ALA A 73 -4.09 6.40 11.70
N ALA A 74 -4.74 7.10 10.76
CA ALA A 74 -6.20 7.09 10.63
C ALA A 74 -6.73 5.68 10.31
N ASN A 75 -6.12 4.99 9.34
CA ASN A 75 -6.51 3.61 8.99
C ASN A 75 -6.34 2.65 10.17
N HIS A 76 -5.29 2.80 10.98
CA HIS A 76 -5.08 1.98 12.19
C HIS A 76 -6.13 2.22 13.27
N ALA A 77 -6.56 3.47 13.44
CA ALA A 77 -7.64 3.80 14.37
C ALA A 77 -8.96 3.16 13.92
N GLU A 78 -9.26 3.19 12.62
CA GLU A 78 -10.43 2.53 12.04
C GLU A 78 -10.38 1.00 12.19
N LEU A 79 -9.26 0.37 11.85
CA LEU A 79 -9.07 -1.08 12.00
C LEU A 79 -9.15 -1.54 13.46
N GLY A 80 -8.67 -0.71 14.41
CA GLY A 80 -8.75 -0.98 15.85
C GLY A 80 -10.15 -0.80 16.45
N GLN A 81 -11.06 -0.12 15.74
CA GLN A 81 -12.47 0.02 16.13
C GLN A 81 -13.38 -1.04 15.51
N GLN A 82 -12.89 -1.85 14.56
CA GLN A 82 -13.67 -2.97 14.05
C GLN A 82 -13.73 -4.06 15.13
N PRO A 83 -14.93 -4.43 15.62
CA PRO A 83 -15.06 -5.50 16.61
C PRO A 83 -14.52 -6.79 15.98
N ALA A 84 -13.70 -7.53 16.74
CA ALA A 84 -13.35 -8.89 16.38
C ALA A 84 -14.64 -9.71 16.43
N GLU A 85 -15.18 -10.02 15.25
CA GLU A 85 -16.33 -10.93 15.10
C GLU A 85 -15.98 -12.35 15.57
#